data_AF-A0A4Q3VML0-F1
#
_entry.id   AF-A0A4Q3VML0-F1
#
_cell.length_a   1.000
_cell.length_b   1.000
_cell.length_c   1.000
_cell.angle_alpha   90.00
_cell.angle_beta   90.00
_cell.angle_gamma   90.00
#
_symmetry.space_group_name_H-M   'P 1'
#
loop_
_entity.id
_entity.type
_entity.pdbx_description
1 polymer ?
#
loop_
_entity_poly.entity_id
_entity_poly.type
_entity_poly.pdbx_seq_one_letter_code
_entity_poly.pdbx_strand_id
1 'polypeptide(L)'
;MLFVLGGSVLGALGLARIRAAREHPETKTWGDGPILAMALLAIVLTFGLSLLVPPNTIGLDPDVFVTGKASLVLALVPAAGLVLALLLLVSRRIPARFGVLVAGLPALHALVTYAPGLVPTGVMPPLPAGAPLIRVAVVNDRWNFFATPRAIVPPNLLAAAKIVDTGGYDSLIDRETKEILDRVNGADSPPPENGNMMFVRSTANVDQLRSLGVGELWSRTPINGLPILGEENGVVRQRVGGSLLQVEGNMGSETASAFRLRPDGIDAPAGGAARVSALWRNLPGWTLNGQPVAEGPFLSGSATGSGPVEFRYTPPGLRIGLAVSGAGLLALLVLFAVSGRSKGKPEVV
;
A
#
# COMPACT_ATOMS: atom_id res chain seq x y z
N MET A 1 -6.44 7.44 8.88
CA MET A 1 -7.86 7.74 9.19
C MET A 1 -8.02 8.86 10.22
N LEU A 2 -7.35 8.81 11.39
CA LEU A 2 -7.43 9.86 12.44
C LEU A 2 -7.11 11.29 11.95
N PHE A 3 -6.13 11.47 11.07
CA PHE A 3 -5.76 12.79 10.57
C PHE A 3 -6.70 13.34 9.48
N VAL A 4 -7.37 12.48 8.70
CA VAL A 4 -8.46 12.90 7.79
C VAL A 4 -9.65 13.38 8.61
N LEU A 5 -9.93 12.71 9.73
CA LEU A 5 -10.90 13.16 10.72
C LEU A 5 -10.47 14.51 11.35
N GLY A 6 -9.19 14.64 11.71
CA GLY A 6 -8.62 15.88 12.24
C GLY A 6 -8.72 17.06 11.27
N GLY A 7 -8.38 16.85 9.99
CA GLY A 7 -8.55 17.85 8.93
C GLY A 7 -10.02 18.23 8.72
N SER A 8 -10.93 17.26 8.81
CA SER A 8 -12.38 17.48 8.72
C SER A 8 -12.92 18.29 9.90
N VAL A 9 -12.46 18.01 11.12
CA VAL A 9 -12.83 18.76 12.34
C VAL A 9 -12.31 20.20 12.29
N LEU A 10 -11.04 20.39 11.90
CA LEU A 10 -10.44 21.72 11.73
C LEU A 10 -11.15 22.52 10.62
N GLY A 11 -11.50 21.86 9.52
CA GLY A 11 -12.31 22.45 8.44
C GLY A 11 -13.70 22.87 8.91
N ALA A 12 -14.38 22.03 9.70
CA ALA A 12 -15.69 22.32 10.27
C ALA A 12 -15.65 23.50 11.26
N LEU A 13 -14.62 23.57 12.13
CA LEU A 13 -14.42 24.67 13.05
C LEU A 13 -14.12 26.00 12.32
N GLY A 14 -13.32 25.94 11.25
CA GLY A 14 -13.08 27.10 10.38
C GLY A 14 -14.36 27.59 9.72
N LEU A 15 -15.19 26.68 9.21
CA LEU A 15 -16.46 27.01 8.55
C LEU A 15 -17.47 27.61 9.54
N ALA A 16 -17.57 27.05 10.75
CA ALA A 16 -18.46 27.54 11.81
C ALA A 16 -18.11 28.98 12.21
N ARG A 17 -16.81 29.32 12.31
CA ARG A 17 -16.38 30.69 12.62
C ARG A 17 -16.60 31.66 11.46
N ILE A 18 -16.45 31.23 10.19
CA ILE A 18 -16.79 32.08 9.04
C ILE A 18 -18.28 32.42 9.03
N ARG A 19 -19.16 31.49 9.43
CA ARG A 19 -20.59 31.78 9.61
C ARG A 19 -20.84 32.75 10.76
N ALA A 20 -20.26 32.50 11.93
CA ALA A 20 -20.41 33.39 13.09
C ALA A 20 -19.94 34.83 12.80
N ALA A 21 -18.84 35.00 12.06
CA ALA A 21 -18.33 36.31 11.65
C ALA A 21 -19.24 37.03 10.62
N ARG A 22 -20.06 36.29 9.87
CA ARG A 22 -21.09 36.88 9.00
C ARG A 22 -22.33 37.33 9.77
N GLU A 23 -22.71 36.56 10.78
CA GLU A 23 -23.94 36.78 11.55
C GLU A 23 -23.79 37.89 12.60
N HIS A 24 -22.57 38.11 13.11
CA HIS A 24 -22.32 39.10 14.16
C HIS A 24 -21.09 40.00 13.86
N PRO A 25 -21.17 40.89 12.85
CA PRO A 25 -20.06 41.75 12.43
C PRO A 25 -19.61 42.76 13.51
N GLU A 26 -20.48 43.08 14.46
CA GLU A 26 -20.22 44.01 15.58
C GLU A 26 -19.26 43.44 16.62
N THR A 27 -19.15 42.10 16.70
CA THR A 27 -18.26 41.49 17.66
C THR A 27 -16.84 41.74 17.20
N LYS A 28 -16.11 42.57 17.96
CA LYS A 28 -14.67 42.80 17.80
C LYS A 28 -13.98 41.47 18.04
N THR A 29 -13.93 40.65 17.00
CA THR A 29 -13.36 39.32 17.02
C THR A 29 -11.93 39.48 17.48
N TRP A 30 -11.54 38.68 18.47
CA TRP A 30 -10.14 38.51 18.83
C TRP A 30 -9.40 38.31 17.51
N GLY A 31 -8.54 39.27 17.15
CA GLY A 31 -7.93 39.32 15.83
C GLY A 31 -7.28 37.99 15.49
N ASP A 32 -7.12 37.68 14.20
CA ASP A 32 -6.67 36.38 13.66
C ASP A 32 -5.41 35.74 14.28
N GLY A 33 -4.75 36.41 15.23
CA GLY A 33 -3.60 35.98 16.03
C GLY A 33 -3.69 34.58 16.64
N PRO A 34 -4.81 34.11 17.25
CA PRO A 34 -4.90 32.75 17.76
C PRO A 34 -4.90 31.69 16.65
N ILE A 35 -5.47 32.00 15.47
CA ILE A 35 -5.47 31.10 14.31
C ILE A 35 -4.06 31.03 13.71
N LEU A 36 -3.39 32.18 13.62
CA LEU A 36 -2.00 32.26 13.19
C LEU A 36 -1.05 31.55 14.17
N ALA A 37 -1.26 31.70 15.47
CA ALA A 37 -0.48 31.03 16.51
C ALA A 37 -0.68 29.52 16.52
N MET A 38 -1.91 29.04 16.31
CA MET A 38 -2.20 27.60 16.18
C MET A 38 -1.64 27.01 14.90
N ALA A 39 -1.67 27.75 13.78
CA ALA A 39 -1.01 27.36 12.55
C ALA A 39 0.51 27.29 12.76
N LEU A 40 1.13 28.31 13.35
CA LEU A 40 2.58 28.35 13.67
C LEU A 40 3.00 27.23 14.63
N LEU A 41 2.20 26.93 15.66
CA LEU A 41 2.47 25.83 16.58
C LEU A 41 2.40 24.47 15.88
N ALA A 42 1.41 24.26 15.01
CA ALA A 42 1.31 23.06 14.19
C ALA A 42 2.51 22.92 13.24
N ILE A 43 3.04 24.03 12.72
CA ILE A 43 4.24 24.07 11.86
C ILE A 43 5.50 23.71 12.65
N VAL A 44 5.72 24.34 13.82
CA VAL A 44 6.88 24.07 14.68
C VAL A 44 6.87 22.63 15.17
N LEU A 45 5.69 22.09 15.52
CA LEU A 45 5.57 20.68 15.90
C LEU A 45 5.85 19.77 14.70
N THR A 46 5.28 20.03 13.53
CA THR A 46 5.47 19.18 12.33
C THR A 46 6.94 19.20 11.86
N PHE A 47 7.58 20.37 11.85
CA PHE A 47 8.97 20.54 11.42
C PHE A 47 9.96 20.04 12.48
N GLY A 48 9.69 20.31 13.76
CA GLY A 48 10.47 19.78 14.88
C GLY A 48 10.43 18.26 14.97
N LEU A 49 9.25 17.65 14.76
CA LEU A 49 9.09 16.20 14.69
C LEU A 49 9.82 15.61 13.47
N SER A 50 9.81 16.28 12.31
CA SER A 50 10.55 15.79 11.14
C SER A 50 12.07 15.77 11.28
N LEU A 51 12.64 16.67 12.10
CA LEU A 51 14.08 16.72 12.38
C LEU A 51 14.52 15.70 13.44
N LEU A 52 13.57 15.13 14.19
CA LEU A 52 13.83 14.17 15.26
C LEU A 52 13.65 12.71 14.83
N VAL A 53 13.13 12.44 13.62
CA VAL A 53 12.99 11.07 13.09
C VAL A 53 14.30 10.67 12.39
N PRO A 54 15.09 9.73 12.95
CA PRO A 54 16.29 9.25 12.28
C PRO A 54 15.92 8.58 10.93
N PRO A 55 16.77 8.71 9.90
CA PRO A 55 16.50 8.27 8.52
C PRO A 55 16.40 6.74 8.33
N ASN A 56 16.34 5.95 9.39
CA ASN A 56 16.36 4.50 9.32
C ASN A 56 14.94 3.93 9.25
N THR A 57 14.19 4.24 8.19
CA THR A 57 13.01 3.45 7.83
C THR A 57 13.48 2.18 7.13
N ILE A 58 13.63 1.12 7.92
CA ILE A 58 13.93 -0.24 7.46
C ILE A 58 12.84 -0.68 6.47
N GLY A 59 13.23 -1.02 5.23
CA GLY A 59 12.35 -1.69 4.25
C GLY A 59 12.11 -0.97 2.93
N LEU A 60 12.51 0.29 2.78
CA LEU A 60 12.54 0.95 1.47
C LEU A 60 13.85 0.60 0.74
N ASP A 61 13.74 0.30 -0.55
CA ASP A 61 14.86 0.00 -1.44
C ASP A 61 15.90 1.13 -1.39
N PRO A 62 17.22 0.85 -1.28
CA PRO A 62 18.26 1.88 -1.31
C PRO A 62 18.19 2.80 -2.53
N ASP A 63 17.62 2.35 -3.66
CA ASP A 63 17.45 3.18 -4.85
C ASP A 63 16.33 4.24 -4.69
N VAL A 64 15.37 4.01 -3.79
CA VAL A 64 14.40 5.05 -3.35
C VAL A 64 15.10 6.10 -2.47
N PHE A 65 16.22 5.77 -1.84
CA PHE A 65 17.03 6.71 -1.07
C PHE A 65 17.89 7.65 -1.93
N VAL A 66 18.21 7.29 -3.17
CA VAL A 66 18.79 8.25 -4.14
C VAL A 66 17.76 9.36 -4.49
N THR A 67 16.47 9.10 -4.23
CA THR A 67 15.38 10.09 -4.22
C THR A 67 15.35 10.93 -2.91
N GLY A 68 16.38 10.82 -2.04
CA GLY A 68 16.56 11.64 -0.84
C GLY A 68 16.96 13.10 -1.12
N LYS A 69 17.41 13.44 -2.34
CA LYS A 69 17.45 14.85 -2.79
C LYS A 69 16.07 15.35 -3.22
N ALA A 70 15.21 14.46 -3.71
CA ALA A 70 13.82 14.80 -3.99
C ALA A 70 13.00 14.96 -2.71
N SER A 71 13.34 14.29 -1.59
CA SER A 71 12.67 14.53 -0.30
C SER A 71 12.94 15.93 0.25
N LEU A 72 14.13 16.50 0.00
CA LEU A 72 14.44 17.88 0.36
C LEU A 72 13.67 18.89 -0.51
N VAL A 73 13.54 18.63 -1.82
CA VAL A 73 12.68 19.42 -2.72
C VAL A 73 11.19 19.25 -2.38
N LEU A 74 10.75 18.03 -2.05
CA LEU A 74 9.39 17.70 -1.62
C LEU A 74 9.04 18.27 -0.24
N ALA A 75 10.03 18.55 0.61
CA ALA A 75 9.86 19.25 1.89
C ALA A 75 9.91 20.78 1.70
N LEU A 76 10.71 21.28 0.75
CA LEU A 76 10.79 22.71 0.43
C LEU A 76 9.53 23.25 -0.27
N VAL A 77 8.87 22.46 -1.11
CA VAL A 77 7.61 22.85 -1.79
C VAL A 77 6.47 23.17 -0.80
N PRO A 78 6.15 22.34 0.21
CA PRO A 78 5.15 22.67 1.21
C PRO A 78 5.62 23.78 2.16
N ALA A 79 6.92 23.86 2.51
CA ALA A 79 7.45 24.97 3.29
C ALA A 79 7.32 26.32 2.55
N ALA A 80 7.64 26.35 1.25
CA ALA A 80 7.47 27.53 0.41
C ALA A 80 6.00 27.88 0.18
N GLY A 81 5.14 26.88 -0.07
CA GLY A 81 3.70 27.08 -0.21
C GLY A 81 3.06 27.64 1.06
N LEU A 82 3.55 27.21 2.23
CA LEU A 82 3.11 27.67 3.55
C LEU A 82 3.64 29.06 3.92
N VAL A 83 4.90 29.37 3.62
CA VAL A 83 5.48 30.71 3.79
C VAL A 83 4.75 31.72 2.90
N LEU A 84 4.55 31.37 1.62
CA LEU A 84 3.78 32.19 0.69
C LEU A 84 2.39 32.45 1.24
N ALA A 85 1.79 31.45 1.85
CA ALA A 85 0.45 31.57 2.34
C ALA A 85 0.30 32.30 3.68
N LEU A 86 1.28 32.20 4.58
CA LEU A 86 1.41 33.06 5.75
C LEU A 86 1.59 34.52 5.31
N LEU A 87 2.43 34.79 4.31
CA LEU A 87 2.61 36.11 3.72
C LEU A 87 1.29 36.64 3.13
N LEU A 88 0.53 35.78 2.46
CA LEU A 88 -0.76 36.15 1.87
C LEU A 88 -1.87 36.37 2.93
N LEU A 89 -1.89 35.59 4.01
CA LEU A 89 -2.77 35.80 5.17
C LEU A 89 -2.45 37.11 5.91
N VAL A 90 -1.17 37.37 6.18
CA VAL A 90 -0.70 38.62 6.82
C VAL A 90 -0.97 39.84 5.96
N SER A 91 -0.90 39.71 4.63
CA SER A 91 -1.18 40.81 3.70
C SER A 91 -2.64 41.29 3.71
N ARG A 92 -3.56 40.59 4.41
CA ARG A 92 -5.02 40.84 4.45
C ARG A 92 -5.72 40.88 3.09
N ARG A 93 -5.01 40.59 1.99
CA ARG A 93 -5.53 40.65 0.62
C ARG A 93 -6.22 39.38 0.17
N ILE A 94 -6.19 38.34 0.99
CA ILE A 94 -6.72 37.03 0.62
C ILE A 94 -7.94 36.67 1.47
N PRO A 95 -9.10 36.40 0.85
CA PRO A 95 -10.30 36.00 1.57
C PRO A 95 -10.08 34.66 2.29
N ALA A 96 -10.53 34.55 3.54
CA ALA A 96 -10.30 33.44 4.50
C ALA A 96 -10.39 32.00 3.93
N ARG A 97 -11.21 31.81 2.89
CA ARG A 97 -11.34 30.58 2.10
C ARG A 97 -10.03 30.07 1.47
N PHE A 98 -9.07 30.94 1.16
CA PHE A 98 -7.74 30.54 0.68
C PHE A 98 -6.84 30.03 1.83
N GLY A 99 -7.05 30.50 3.07
CA GLY A 99 -6.32 30.03 4.25
C GLY A 99 -6.52 28.54 4.53
N VAL A 100 -7.67 27.98 4.13
CA VAL A 100 -7.96 26.55 4.26
C VAL A 100 -7.14 25.70 3.29
N LEU A 101 -7.00 26.12 2.03
CA LEU A 101 -6.16 25.44 1.04
C LEU A 101 -4.67 25.45 1.46
N VAL A 102 -4.27 26.59 1.98
CA VAL A 102 -2.94 26.91 2.47
C VAL A 102 -2.54 26.07 3.67
N ALA A 103 -3.43 25.91 4.65
CA ALA A 103 -3.16 25.14 5.86
C ALA A 103 -3.41 23.63 5.64
N GLY A 104 -4.33 23.30 4.74
CA GLY A 104 -4.70 21.93 4.40
C GLY A 104 -3.60 21.17 3.66
N LEU A 105 -2.90 21.81 2.71
CA LEU A 105 -1.85 21.15 1.92
C LEU A 105 -0.64 20.67 2.78
N PRO A 106 -0.08 21.47 3.70
CA PRO A 106 0.99 21.04 4.59
C PRO A 106 0.54 19.99 5.61
N ALA A 107 -0.68 20.10 6.14
CA ALA A 107 -1.23 19.09 7.05
C ALA A 107 -1.46 17.74 6.35
N LEU A 108 -1.97 17.76 5.12
CA LEU A 108 -2.12 16.57 4.28
C LEU A 108 -0.76 15.95 3.95
N HIS A 109 0.24 16.77 3.63
CA HIS A 109 1.60 16.31 3.39
C HIS A 109 2.21 15.65 4.64
N ALA A 110 2.11 16.32 5.80
CA ALA A 110 2.60 15.77 7.06
C ALA A 110 1.94 14.43 7.42
N LEU A 111 0.63 14.32 7.18
CA LEU A 111 -0.10 13.07 7.34
C LEU A 111 0.46 11.98 6.41
N VAL A 112 0.62 12.27 5.12
CA VAL A 112 1.09 11.28 4.14
C VAL A 112 2.52 10.83 4.43
N THR A 113 3.39 11.74 4.87
CA THR A 113 4.82 11.46 5.05
C THR A 113 5.14 10.85 6.42
N TYR A 114 4.49 11.27 7.50
CA TYR A 114 4.88 10.91 8.88
C TYR A 114 3.95 9.91 9.57
N ALA A 115 2.68 9.80 9.17
CA ALA A 115 1.77 8.82 9.79
C ALA A 115 2.25 7.36 9.73
N PRO A 116 3.00 6.91 8.69
CA PRO A 116 3.56 5.56 8.68
C PRO A 116 4.62 5.29 9.77
N GLY A 117 5.34 6.33 10.24
CA GLY A 117 6.40 6.19 11.25
C GLY A 117 5.95 6.38 12.69
N LEU A 118 4.73 6.89 12.92
CA LEU A 118 4.18 7.15 14.26
C LEU A 118 3.57 5.90 14.93
N VAL A 119 3.38 4.82 14.18
CA VAL A 119 3.00 3.53 14.73
C VAL A 119 4.30 2.77 14.98
N PRO A 120 4.71 2.51 16.24
CA PRO A 120 5.87 1.68 16.51
C PRO A 120 5.61 0.30 15.92
N THR A 121 6.19 0.03 14.76
CA THR A 121 6.28 -1.33 14.25
C THR A 121 7.40 -1.98 15.04
N GLY A 122 7.08 -3.04 15.80
CA GLY A 122 8.10 -3.79 16.51
C GLY A 122 9.23 -4.21 15.57
N VAL A 123 10.43 -4.43 16.10
CA VAL A 123 11.54 -4.97 15.30
C VAL A 123 11.08 -6.28 14.70
N MET A 124 11.10 -6.36 13.37
CA MET A 124 10.72 -7.56 12.65
C MET A 124 11.62 -8.71 13.12
N PRO A 125 11.05 -9.85 13.56
CA PRO A 125 11.87 -10.99 13.94
C PRO A 125 12.70 -11.43 12.72
N PRO A 126 13.94 -11.90 12.92
CA PRO A 126 14.75 -12.41 11.82
C PRO A 126 13.99 -13.55 11.15
N LEU A 127 13.57 -13.33 9.92
CA LEU A 127 12.97 -14.36 9.08
C LEU A 127 14.06 -15.01 8.24
N PRO A 128 13.95 -16.33 7.95
CA PRO A 128 14.81 -16.97 6.98
C PRO A 128 14.74 -16.21 5.65
N ALA A 129 15.89 -15.97 5.01
CA ALA A 129 15.90 -15.44 3.66
C ALA A 129 15.18 -16.43 2.74
N GLY A 130 14.05 -16.02 2.18
CA GLY A 130 13.39 -16.77 1.12
C GLY A 130 14.22 -16.70 -0.16
N ALA A 131 14.19 -17.76 -0.96
CA ALA A 131 14.71 -17.64 -2.32
C ALA A 131 13.87 -16.60 -3.10
N PRO A 132 14.45 -15.86 -4.06
CA PRO A 132 13.65 -15.03 -4.95
C PRO A 132 12.68 -15.92 -5.74
N LEU A 133 11.48 -15.40 -6.03
CA LEU A 133 10.47 -16.05 -6.88
C LEU A 133 9.89 -17.39 -6.37
N ILE A 134 10.13 -17.75 -5.12
CA ILE A 134 9.41 -18.87 -4.50
C ILE A 134 8.21 -18.36 -3.71
N ARG A 135 7.12 -19.13 -3.75
CA ARG A 135 6.04 -18.98 -2.78
C ARG A 135 6.32 -19.84 -1.56
N VAL A 136 6.14 -19.28 -0.39
CA VAL A 136 6.27 -19.95 0.90
C VAL A 136 4.89 -20.26 1.47
N ALA A 137 4.67 -21.50 1.89
CA ALA A 137 3.48 -21.88 2.65
C ALA A 137 3.85 -22.05 4.11
N VAL A 138 3.17 -21.35 5.02
CA VAL A 138 3.41 -21.47 6.46
C VAL A 138 2.29 -22.26 7.10
N VAL A 139 2.65 -23.37 7.74
CA VAL A 139 1.71 -24.25 8.43
C VAL A 139 1.35 -23.66 9.79
N ASN A 140 0.09 -23.29 9.96
CA ASN A 140 -0.47 -22.78 11.21
C ASN A 140 -1.83 -23.46 11.48
N ASP A 141 -1.93 -24.24 12.56
CA ASP A 141 -3.16 -24.99 12.85
C ASP A 141 -4.10 -24.27 13.82
N ARG A 142 -3.57 -23.40 14.70
CA ARG A 142 -4.38 -22.74 15.73
C ARG A 142 -3.90 -21.32 15.98
N TRP A 143 -4.86 -20.42 16.19
CA TRP A 143 -4.62 -19.08 16.67
C TRP A 143 -5.68 -18.73 17.69
N ASN A 144 -5.29 -18.56 18.95
CA ASN A 144 -6.21 -18.30 20.05
C ASN A 144 -5.96 -16.88 20.57
N PHE A 145 -7.01 -16.10 20.83
CA PHE A 145 -6.89 -14.78 21.45
C PHE A 145 -6.58 -14.82 22.95
N PHE A 146 -6.94 -15.91 23.61
CA PHE A 146 -6.81 -16.12 25.06
C PHE A 146 -5.57 -16.92 25.46
N ALA A 147 -4.75 -17.33 24.50
CA ALA A 147 -3.49 -18.02 24.73
C ALA A 147 -2.42 -17.51 23.77
N THR A 148 -1.14 -17.62 24.13
CA THR A 148 -0.04 -17.27 23.22
C THR A 148 -0.18 -18.07 21.93
N PRO A 149 -0.35 -17.41 20.76
CA PRO A 149 -0.49 -18.10 19.49
C PRO A 149 0.74 -18.94 19.21
N ARG A 150 0.55 -20.22 18.88
CA ARG A 150 1.63 -21.11 18.47
C ARG A 150 1.90 -21.02 16.96
N ALA A 151 1.74 -19.84 16.38
CA ALA A 151 2.04 -19.61 14.98
C ALA A 151 3.55 -19.48 14.75
N ILE A 152 4.01 -19.82 13.55
CA ILE A 152 5.42 -19.63 13.14
C ILE A 152 5.65 -18.16 12.80
N VAL A 153 4.79 -17.64 11.94
CA VAL A 153 4.71 -16.22 11.60
C VAL A 153 3.25 -15.78 11.60
N PRO A 154 2.95 -14.56 12.07
CA PRO A 154 1.65 -13.94 11.86
C PRO A 154 1.36 -13.80 10.35
N PRO A 155 0.09 -13.83 9.93
CA PRO A 155 -0.29 -13.46 8.57
C PRO A 155 0.25 -12.09 8.18
N ASN A 156 0.60 -11.92 6.91
CA ASN A 156 1.23 -10.73 6.31
C ASN A 156 2.65 -10.38 6.80
N LEU A 157 3.20 -11.06 7.81
CA LEU A 157 4.59 -10.80 8.20
C LEU A 157 5.55 -11.16 7.07
N LEU A 158 5.23 -12.23 6.31
CA LEU A 158 5.99 -12.60 5.11
C LEU A 158 5.87 -11.54 4.00
N ALA A 159 4.68 -10.97 3.81
CA ALA A 159 4.49 -9.87 2.86
C ALA A 159 5.34 -8.63 3.23
N ALA A 160 5.45 -8.30 4.52
CA ALA A 160 6.37 -7.26 5.00
C ALA A 160 7.85 -7.57 4.70
N ALA A 161 8.20 -8.87 4.67
CA ALA A 161 9.52 -9.38 4.28
C ALA A 161 9.74 -9.45 2.77
N LYS A 162 8.75 -9.07 1.95
CA LYS A 162 8.71 -9.31 0.49
C LYS A 162 8.81 -10.81 0.12
N ILE A 163 8.38 -11.69 1.01
CA ILE A 163 8.25 -13.13 0.75
C ILE A 163 6.80 -13.38 0.33
N VAL A 164 6.62 -14.00 -0.85
CA VAL A 164 5.29 -14.34 -1.37
C VAL A 164 4.75 -15.53 -0.57
N ASP A 165 3.58 -15.37 0.05
CA ASP A 165 2.96 -16.43 0.84
C ASP A 165 1.60 -16.90 0.30
N THR A 166 1.13 -18.05 0.78
CA THR A 166 -0.20 -18.60 0.47
C THR A 166 -1.29 -18.16 1.44
N GLY A 167 -0.90 -17.72 2.65
CA GLY A 167 -1.82 -17.26 3.68
C GLY A 167 -2.19 -15.79 3.51
N GLY A 168 -2.99 -15.27 4.44
CA GLY A 168 -3.36 -13.85 4.43
C GLY A 168 -4.59 -13.56 5.27
N TYR A 169 -5.20 -12.39 5.05
CA TYR A 169 -6.51 -12.06 5.60
C TYR A 169 -7.58 -12.17 4.52
N ASP A 170 -8.78 -12.59 4.90
CA ASP A 170 -9.96 -12.65 4.01
C ASP A 170 -10.30 -11.32 3.33
N SER A 171 -10.00 -10.20 4.00
CA SER A 171 -10.16 -8.83 3.50
C SER A 171 -9.06 -8.40 2.52
N LEU A 172 -7.95 -9.14 2.44
CA LEU A 172 -6.80 -8.85 1.59
C LEU A 172 -6.63 -9.86 0.46
N ILE A 173 -7.22 -11.04 0.58
CA ILE A 173 -7.19 -12.07 -0.46
C ILE A 173 -8.54 -12.13 -1.18
N ASP A 174 -8.50 -12.54 -2.44
CA ASP A 174 -9.71 -12.73 -3.22
C ASP A 174 -10.52 -13.94 -2.74
N ARG A 175 -11.84 -13.92 -2.92
CA ARG A 175 -12.75 -15.02 -2.56
C ARG A 175 -12.31 -16.36 -3.17
N GLU A 176 -11.93 -16.39 -4.45
CA GLU A 176 -11.47 -17.60 -5.11
C GLU A 176 -10.17 -18.12 -4.48
N THR A 177 -9.32 -17.22 -3.99
CA THR A 177 -8.07 -17.58 -3.29
C THR A 177 -8.38 -18.29 -1.97
N LYS A 178 -9.39 -17.83 -1.22
CA LYS A 178 -9.89 -18.55 -0.04
C LYS A 178 -10.39 -19.94 -0.44
N GLU A 179 -11.24 -20.03 -1.47
CA GLU A 179 -11.80 -21.32 -1.90
C GLU A 179 -10.72 -22.31 -2.38
N ILE A 180 -9.66 -21.82 -3.04
CA ILE A 180 -8.47 -22.60 -3.38
C ILE A 180 -7.80 -23.11 -2.11
N LEU A 181 -7.59 -22.24 -1.12
CA LEU A 181 -6.92 -22.60 0.13
C LEU A 181 -7.75 -23.61 0.95
N ASP A 182 -9.08 -23.49 0.96
CA ASP A 182 -9.97 -24.44 1.62
C ASP A 182 -9.85 -25.83 0.97
N ARG A 183 -9.76 -25.90 -0.37
CA ARG A 183 -9.52 -27.16 -1.09
C ARG A 183 -8.14 -27.76 -0.78
N VAL A 184 -7.11 -26.91 -0.72
CA VAL A 184 -5.75 -27.33 -0.32
C VAL A 184 -5.78 -27.94 1.08
N ASN A 185 -6.47 -27.31 2.02
CA ASN A 185 -6.56 -27.77 3.40
C ASN A 185 -7.49 -28.98 3.58
N GLY A 186 -8.43 -29.19 2.65
CA GLY A 186 -9.54 -30.14 2.79
C GLY A 186 -10.58 -29.71 3.84
N ALA A 187 -10.50 -28.48 4.33
CA ALA A 187 -11.32 -27.90 5.40
C ALA A 187 -11.25 -26.38 5.33
N ASP A 188 -12.04 -25.68 6.15
CA ASP A 188 -12.05 -24.23 6.21
C ASP A 188 -10.68 -23.68 6.67
N SER A 189 -10.13 -22.74 5.89
CA SER A 189 -8.81 -22.16 6.12
C SER A 189 -8.72 -21.29 7.37
N PRO A 190 -9.77 -20.56 7.80
CA PRO A 190 -9.76 -19.83 9.04
C PRO A 190 -9.75 -20.71 10.29
N PRO A 191 -8.98 -20.35 11.33
CA PRO A 191 -9.17 -20.93 12.66
C PRO A 191 -10.56 -20.54 13.21
N PRO A 192 -11.23 -21.43 13.96
CA PRO A 192 -12.55 -21.14 14.55
C PRO A 192 -12.60 -19.86 15.39
N GLU A 193 -11.49 -19.51 16.04
CA GLU A 193 -11.39 -18.35 16.91
C GLU A 193 -11.18 -17.04 16.16
N ASN A 194 -10.72 -17.07 14.90
CA ASN A 194 -10.50 -15.88 14.09
C ASN A 194 -10.79 -16.15 12.61
N GLY A 195 -12.03 -15.85 12.20
CA GLY A 195 -12.55 -16.07 10.85
C GLY A 195 -11.83 -15.30 9.74
N ASN A 196 -11.01 -14.30 10.09
CA ASN A 196 -10.42 -13.41 9.09
C ASN A 196 -9.00 -13.83 8.66
N MET A 197 -8.35 -14.76 9.37
CA MET A 197 -6.98 -15.20 9.03
C MET A 197 -7.01 -16.51 8.28
N MET A 198 -6.30 -16.59 7.16
CA MET A 198 -6.31 -17.74 6.25
C MET A 198 -5.01 -18.51 6.40
N PHE A 199 -5.09 -19.76 6.88
CA PHE A 199 -3.92 -20.60 7.16
C PHE A 199 -3.76 -21.74 6.17
N VAL A 200 -2.52 -22.17 5.99
CA VAL A 200 -2.22 -23.53 5.51
C VAL A 200 -2.21 -24.45 6.74
N ARG A 201 -2.96 -25.54 6.69
CA ARG A 201 -3.05 -26.53 7.78
C ARG A 201 -2.00 -27.61 7.64
N SER A 202 -1.73 -28.33 8.72
CA SER A 202 -0.87 -29.52 8.69
C SER A 202 -1.45 -30.64 7.80
N THR A 203 -2.75 -30.61 7.51
CA THR A 203 -3.47 -31.53 6.62
C THR A 203 -3.43 -31.11 5.15
N ALA A 204 -2.76 -30.00 4.81
CA ALA A 204 -2.75 -29.47 3.47
C ALA A 204 -2.22 -30.48 2.44
N ASN A 205 -2.90 -30.56 1.30
CA ASN A 205 -2.48 -31.37 0.17
C ASN A 205 -1.24 -30.75 -0.49
N VAL A 206 -0.10 -31.43 -0.33
CA VAL A 206 1.21 -31.00 -0.82
C VAL A 206 1.25 -30.83 -2.34
N ASP A 207 0.55 -31.69 -3.09
CA ASP A 207 0.52 -31.61 -4.56
C ASP A 207 -0.25 -30.38 -5.03
N GLN A 208 -1.32 -30.02 -4.32
CA GLN A 208 -2.05 -28.78 -4.58
C GLN A 208 -1.22 -27.55 -4.17
N LEU A 209 -0.48 -27.60 -3.06
CA LEU A 209 0.47 -26.52 -2.73
C LEU A 209 1.53 -26.36 -3.84
N ARG A 210 2.07 -27.46 -4.36
CA ARG A 210 3.03 -27.45 -5.47
C ARG A 210 2.44 -26.81 -6.72
N SER A 211 1.20 -27.12 -7.07
CA SER A 211 0.52 -26.54 -8.25
C SER A 211 0.22 -25.04 -8.09
N LEU A 212 0.15 -24.53 -6.86
CA LEU A 212 0.07 -23.09 -6.55
C LEU A 212 1.43 -22.38 -6.56
N GLY A 213 2.50 -23.08 -6.94
CA GLY A 213 3.85 -22.52 -7.03
C GLY A 213 4.59 -22.45 -5.71
N VAL A 214 4.12 -23.16 -4.68
CA VAL A 214 4.80 -23.24 -3.39
C VAL A 214 6.12 -23.98 -3.56
N GLY A 215 7.22 -23.27 -3.39
CA GLY A 215 8.57 -23.83 -3.44
C GLY A 215 9.01 -24.39 -2.09
N GLU A 216 8.63 -23.70 -1.01
CA GLU A 216 8.98 -24.07 0.37
C GLU A 216 7.76 -24.13 1.27
N LEU A 217 7.78 -25.07 2.20
CA LEU A 217 6.83 -25.19 3.29
C LEU A 217 7.57 -24.96 4.62
N TRP A 218 7.04 -24.08 5.46
CA TRP A 218 7.57 -23.78 6.78
C TRP A 218 6.61 -24.30 7.85
N SER A 219 7.09 -25.17 8.73
CA SER A 219 6.29 -25.82 9.76
C SER A 219 7.06 -25.92 11.07
N ARG A 220 6.37 -26.18 12.19
CA ARG A 220 7.03 -26.50 13.48
C ARG A 220 7.47 -27.95 13.55
N THR A 221 6.77 -28.80 12.81
CA THR A 221 6.98 -30.24 12.78
C THR A 221 7.14 -30.65 11.32
N PRO A 222 8.11 -31.52 10.98
CA PRO A 222 8.27 -31.98 9.60
C PRO A 222 7.00 -32.65 9.09
N ILE A 223 6.57 -32.29 7.87
CA ILE A 223 5.56 -33.02 7.11
C ILE A 223 6.23 -34.22 6.43
N ASN A 224 5.66 -35.41 6.61
CA ASN A 224 6.21 -36.65 6.06
C ASN A 224 6.31 -36.59 4.53
N GLY A 225 7.40 -37.14 3.99
CA GLY A 225 7.63 -37.26 2.56
C GLY A 225 8.19 -36.03 1.86
N LEU A 226 8.42 -34.92 2.58
CA LEU A 226 9.07 -33.73 2.03
C LEU A 226 10.54 -33.62 2.45
N PRO A 227 11.47 -33.34 1.53
CA PRO A 227 12.88 -33.10 1.86
C PRO A 227 13.05 -31.91 2.79
N ILE A 228 13.80 -32.09 3.89
CA ILE A 228 14.15 -31.00 4.81
C ILE A 228 15.30 -30.17 4.20
N LEU A 229 15.10 -28.86 4.13
CA LEU A 229 16.09 -27.88 3.69
C LEU A 229 16.92 -27.35 4.85
N GLY A 230 16.34 -27.28 6.04
CA GLY A 230 17.01 -26.84 7.27
C GLY A 230 16.01 -26.60 8.40
N GLU A 231 16.54 -26.37 9.59
CA GLU A 231 15.78 -26.00 10.78
C GLU A 231 16.45 -24.79 11.44
N GLU A 232 15.67 -23.74 11.70
CA GLU A 232 16.16 -22.52 12.32
C GLU A 232 15.09 -21.94 13.26
N ASN A 233 15.46 -21.60 14.49
CA ASN A 233 14.56 -21.02 15.50
C ASN A 233 13.26 -21.83 15.72
N GLY A 234 13.34 -23.16 15.64
CA GLY A 234 12.18 -24.06 15.77
C GLY A 234 11.22 -24.04 14.58
N VAL A 235 11.68 -23.56 13.43
CA VAL A 235 10.99 -23.61 12.14
C VAL A 235 11.72 -24.57 11.23
N VAL A 236 11.04 -25.65 10.84
CA VAL A 236 11.50 -26.61 9.85
C VAL A 236 11.11 -26.10 8.46
N ARG A 237 12.09 -25.99 7.57
CA ARG A 237 11.89 -25.63 6.16
C ARG A 237 11.97 -26.89 5.32
N GLN A 238 10.97 -27.13 4.48
CA GLN A 238 10.92 -28.30 3.59
C GLN A 238 10.68 -27.89 2.14
N ARG A 239 11.27 -28.63 1.20
CA ARG A 239 11.12 -28.38 -0.24
C ARG A 239 9.82 -29.00 -0.74
N VAL A 240 8.93 -28.17 -1.28
CA VAL A 240 7.71 -28.64 -1.97
C VAL A 240 7.98 -28.80 -3.47
N GLY A 241 8.80 -27.93 -4.05
CA GLY A 241 9.22 -28.01 -5.45
C GLY A 241 8.28 -27.33 -6.46
N GLY A 242 7.37 -26.48 -6.01
CA GLY A 242 6.61 -25.59 -6.88
C GLY A 242 7.42 -24.36 -7.30
N SER A 243 6.93 -23.67 -8.33
CA SER A 243 7.50 -22.41 -8.83
C SER A 243 6.37 -21.44 -9.12
N LEU A 244 6.54 -20.16 -8.78
CA LEU A 244 5.60 -19.10 -9.16
C LEU A 244 5.52 -18.89 -10.68
N LEU A 245 6.51 -19.41 -11.42
CA LEU A 245 6.58 -19.32 -12.86
C LEU A 245 6.67 -20.73 -13.45
N GLN A 246 5.78 -21.00 -14.39
CA GLN A 246 5.76 -22.20 -15.18
C GLN A 246 5.97 -21.79 -16.64
N VAL A 247 6.95 -22.41 -17.26
CA VAL A 247 7.26 -22.21 -18.68
C VAL A 247 7.00 -23.53 -19.37
N GLU A 248 6.04 -23.54 -20.30
CA GLU A 248 5.77 -24.68 -21.16
C GLU A 248 6.32 -24.38 -22.56
N GLY A 249 7.27 -25.21 -23.03
CA GLY A 249 7.87 -25.10 -24.35
C GLY A 249 9.39 -25.33 -24.35
N ASN A 250 10.01 -25.15 -25.51
CA ASN A 250 11.46 -25.30 -25.70
C ASN A 250 12.24 -24.07 -25.17
N MET A 251 12.09 -23.76 -23.89
CA MET A 251 13.04 -22.91 -23.19
C MET A 251 14.09 -23.80 -22.53
N GLY A 252 15.38 -23.53 -22.80
CA GLY A 252 16.46 -24.18 -22.06
C GLY A 252 16.29 -23.95 -20.55
N SER A 253 16.70 -24.90 -19.72
CA SER A 253 16.52 -24.85 -18.26
C SER A 253 17.18 -23.62 -17.58
N GLU A 254 18.08 -22.91 -18.28
CA GLU A 254 18.80 -21.73 -17.76
C GLU A 254 17.98 -20.43 -17.79
N THR A 255 16.90 -20.33 -18.56
CA THR A 255 16.08 -19.09 -18.63
C THR A 255 15.15 -18.90 -17.44
N ALA A 256 14.89 -19.94 -16.64
CA ALA A 256 14.06 -19.84 -15.43
C ALA A 256 14.64 -18.90 -14.35
N SER A 257 15.96 -18.69 -14.36
CA SER A 257 16.68 -17.89 -13.35
C SER A 257 16.80 -16.39 -13.67
N ALA A 258 16.43 -15.91 -14.85
CA ALA A 258 16.64 -14.50 -15.24
C ALA A 258 15.40 -13.59 -15.09
N PHE A 259 14.36 -14.06 -14.40
CA PHE A 259 13.15 -13.28 -14.16
C PHE A 259 13.39 -12.17 -13.13
N ARG A 260 12.74 -11.02 -13.32
CA ARG A 260 12.79 -9.89 -12.39
C ARG A 260 11.39 -9.49 -11.97
N LEU A 261 11.17 -9.42 -10.66
CA LEU A 261 9.98 -8.81 -10.10
C LEU A 261 10.13 -7.30 -10.10
N ARG A 262 9.10 -6.59 -10.54
CA ARG A 262 8.96 -5.14 -10.42
C ARG A 262 7.74 -4.82 -9.57
N PRO A 263 7.66 -3.62 -8.97
CA PRO A 263 6.47 -3.21 -8.21
C PRO A 263 5.17 -3.25 -9.01
N ASP A 264 5.24 -3.06 -10.33
CA ASP A 264 4.11 -3.01 -11.26
C ASP A 264 4.01 -4.23 -12.18
N GLY A 265 4.92 -5.22 -12.06
CA GLY A 265 5.00 -6.28 -13.05
C GLY A 265 6.07 -7.36 -12.87
N ILE A 266 6.18 -8.22 -13.88
CA ILE A 266 7.13 -9.33 -13.93
C ILE A 266 7.77 -9.34 -15.32
N ASP A 267 9.10 -9.36 -15.36
CA ASP A 267 9.87 -9.50 -16.59
C ASP A 267 10.40 -10.93 -16.72
N ALA A 268 10.14 -11.57 -17.86
CA ALA A 268 10.74 -12.84 -18.24
C ALA A 268 11.78 -12.65 -19.36
N PRO A 269 12.89 -13.41 -19.35
CA PRO A 269 13.80 -13.45 -20.49
C PRO A 269 13.10 -13.99 -21.73
N ALA A 270 13.48 -13.44 -22.88
CA ALA A 270 13.00 -13.89 -24.18
C ALA A 270 13.58 -15.26 -24.54
N GLY A 271 12.73 -16.20 -24.97
CA GLY A 271 13.16 -17.54 -25.33
C GLY A 271 12.10 -18.35 -26.07
N GLY A 272 11.94 -18.09 -27.37
CA GLY A 272 11.11 -18.92 -28.25
C GLY A 272 9.60 -18.85 -28.00
N ALA A 273 8.84 -19.62 -28.77
CA ALA A 273 7.40 -19.77 -28.60
C ALA A 273 7.12 -20.62 -27.35
N ALA A 274 7.07 -19.98 -26.19
CA ALA A 274 6.76 -20.61 -24.93
C ALA A 274 5.51 -19.99 -24.31
N ARG A 275 4.68 -20.84 -23.70
CA ARG A 275 3.60 -20.38 -22.83
C ARG A 275 4.21 -20.09 -21.47
N VAL A 276 4.02 -18.87 -20.99
CA VAL A 276 4.47 -18.44 -19.66
C VAL A 276 3.25 -18.27 -18.78
N SER A 277 3.25 -19.01 -17.68
CA SER A 277 2.23 -18.93 -16.65
C SER A 277 2.88 -18.43 -15.37
N ALA A 278 2.40 -17.30 -14.89
CA ALA A 278 2.80 -16.68 -13.65
C ALA A 278 1.66 -16.93 -12.64
N LEU A 279 1.93 -17.69 -11.58
CA LEU A 279 0.91 -18.15 -10.61
C LEU A 279 0.45 -17.04 -9.64
N TRP A 280 0.42 -15.79 -10.09
CA TRP A 280 -0.24 -14.66 -9.43
C TRP A 280 -1.69 -14.58 -9.86
N ARG A 281 -2.54 -13.97 -9.03
CA ARG A 281 -3.96 -13.80 -9.33
C ARG A 281 -4.15 -12.92 -10.57
N ASN A 282 -4.98 -13.40 -11.50
CA ASN A 282 -5.41 -12.62 -12.64
C ASN A 282 -6.57 -11.69 -12.27
N LEU A 283 -6.23 -10.54 -11.68
CA LEU A 283 -7.17 -9.47 -11.41
C LEU A 283 -7.44 -8.62 -12.66
N PRO A 284 -8.64 -8.01 -12.80
CA PRO A 284 -8.88 -7.05 -13.86
C PRO A 284 -7.83 -5.93 -13.86
N GLY A 285 -7.24 -5.64 -15.02
CA GLY A 285 -6.21 -4.62 -15.18
C GLY A 285 -4.79 -5.15 -15.45
N TRP A 286 -4.59 -6.48 -15.39
CA TRP A 286 -3.35 -7.09 -15.89
C TRP A 286 -3.28 -7.06 -17.42
N THR A 287 -2.08 -6.78 -17.92
CA THR A 287 -1.73 -6.88 -19.34
C THR A 287 -0.46 -7.70 -19.52
N LEU A 288 -0.41 -8.49 -20.57
CA LEU A 288 0.77 -9.20 -21.09
C LEU A 288 1.25 -8.48 -22.35
N ASN A 289 2.44 -7.88 -22.31
CA ASN A 289 3.00 -7.10 -23.44
C ASN A 289 2.01 -6.05 -23.96
N GLY A 290 1.26 -5.42 -23.05
CA GLY A 290 0.25 -4.40 -23.36
C GLY A 290 -1.13 -4.93 -23.78
N GLN A 291 -1.28 -6.24 -24.00
CA GLN A 291 -2.57 -6.87 -24.29
C GLN A 291 -3.23 -7.40 -23.03
N PRO A 292 -4.57 -7.41 -22.90
CA PRO A 292 -5.24 -8.03 -21.76
C PRO A 292 -4.81 -9.49 -21.57
N VAL A 293 -4.57 -9.90 -20.32
CA VAL A 293 -4.27 -11.30 -19.99
C VAL A 293 -5.52 -12.15 -20.23
N ALA A 294 -5.34 -13.38 -20.74
CA ALA A 294 -6.44 -14.32 -20.96
C ALA A 294 -7.17 -14.64 -19.65
N GLU A 295 -8.47 -14.96 -19.72
CA GLU A 295 -9.25 -15.34 -18.55
C GLU A 295 -8.70 -16.60 -17.88
N GLY A 296 -8.78 -16.64 -16.56
CA GLY A 296 -8.31 -17.75 -15.74
C GLY A 296 -7.92 -17.31 -14.34
N PRO A 297 -7.66 -18.26 -13.41
CA PRO A 297 -7.32 -17.93 -12.03
C PRO A 297 -5.94 -17.29 -11.89
N PHE A 298 -5.02 -17.61 -12.79
CA PHE A 298 -3.63 -17.16 -12.77
C PHE A 298 -3.25 -16.37 -14.02
N LEU A 299 -2.20 -15.56 -13.92
CA LEU A 299 -1.65 -14.87 -15.07
C LEU A 299 -1.08 -15.90 -16.04
N SER A 300 -1.64 -16.00 -17.23
CA SER A 300 -1.09 -16.88 -18.25
C SER A 300 -1.21 -16.25 -19.63
N GLY A 301 -0.22 -16.53 -20.48
CA GLY A 301 -0.30 -16.20 -21.88
C GLY A 301 0.89 -16.71 -22.65
N SER A 302 0.75 -16.67 -23.97
CA SER A 302 1.81 -17.07 -24.89
C SER A 302 2.55 -15.82 -25.33
N ALA A 303 3.87 -15.83 -25.16
CA ALA A 303 4.72 -14.83 -25.78
C ALA A 303 5.19 -15.38 -27.12
N THR A 304 4.62 -14.86 -28.22
CA THR A 304 5.10 -15.16 -29.56
C THR A 304 6.11 -14.08 -29.96
N GLY A 305 7.40 -14.35 -29.78
CA GLY A 305 8.45 -13.43 -30.21
C GLY A 305 9.74 -13.53 -29.39
N SER A 306 10.78 -12.85 -29.86
CA SER A 306 12.08 -12.73 -29.17
C SER A 306 12.12 -11.58 -28.15
N GLY A 307 10.96 -10.99 -27.80
CA GLY A 307 10.86 -9.94 -26.79
C GLY A 307 10.68 -10.50 -25.38
N PRO A 308 11.02 -9.72 -24.33
CA PRO A 308 10.73 -10.11 -22.96
C PRO A 308 9.23 -10.24 -22.74
N VAL A 309 8.84 -11.11 -21.81
CA VAL A 309 7.44 -11.26 -21.40
C VAL A 309 7.20 -10.32 -20.23
N GLU A 310 6.36 -9.31 -20.44
CA GLU A 310 6.05 -8.28 -19.45
C GLU A 310 4.59 -8.45 -18.99
N PHE A 311 4.39 -8.88 -17.75
CA PHE A 311 3.12 -8.70 -17.06
C PHE A 311 3.11 -7.34 -16.40
N ARG A 312 2.08 -6.52 -16.63
CA ARG A 312 1.90 -5.21 -15.99
C ARG A 312 0.51 -5.06 -15.41
N TYR A 313 0.40 -4.60 -14.17
CA TYR A 313 -0.87 -4.34 -13.51
C TYR A 313 -1.22 -2.86 -13.52
N THR A 314 -2.38 -2.51 -14.08
CA THR A 314 -2.98 -1.18 -13.92
C THR A 314 -4.33 -1.32 -13.22
N PRO A 315 -4.46 -0.90 -11.95
CA PRO A 315 -5.73 -1.01 -11.23
C PRO A 315 -6.83 -0.26 -12.01
N PRO A 316 -7.95 -0.90 -12.39
CA PRO A 316 -8.99 -0.25 -13.19
C PRO A 316 -9.56 0.99 -12.50
N GLY A 317 -9.67 0.95 -11.17
CA GLY A 317 -10.15 2.06 -10.35
C GLY A 317 -9.18 3.22 -10.24
N LEU A 318 -7.88 3.05 -10.52
CA LEU A 318 -6.90 4.14 -10.38
C LEU A 318 -7.18 5.27 -11.37
N ARG A 319 -7.43 4.94 -12.65
CA ARG A 319 -7.71 5.93 -13.69
C ARG A 319 -9.01 6.69 -13.41
N ILE A 320 -10.06 5.96 -13.02
CA ILE A 320 -11.36 6.55 -12.66
C ILE A 320 -11.22 7.41 -11.42
N GLY A 321 -10.54 6.93 -10.38
CA GLY A 321 -10.29 7.66 -9.14
C GLY A 321 -9.53 8.96 -9.37
N LEU A 322 -8.48 8.95 -10.19
CA LEU A 322 -7.74 10.16 -10.58
C LEU A 322 -8.61 11.13 -11.39
N ALA A 323 -9.41 10.63 -12.34
CA ALA A 323 -10.31 11.46 -13.13
C ALA A 323 -11.40 12.12 -12.28
N VAL A 324 -12.06 11.36 -11.39
CA VAL A 324 -13.07 11.86 -10.46
C VAL A 324 -12.48 12.84 -9.47
N SER A 325 -11.28 12.56 -8.93
CA SER A 325 -10.58 13.49 -8.04
C SER A 325 -10.21 14.80 -8.74
N GLY A 326 -9.72 14.72 -9.99
CA GLY A 326 -9.43 15.88 -10.82
C GLY A 326 -10.68 16.72 -11.12
N ALA A 327 -11.79 16.08 -11.49
CA ALA A 327 -13.06 16.75 -11.71
C ALA A 327 -13.60 17.40 -10.42
N GLY A 328 -13.50 16.72 -9.28
CA GLY A 328 -13.87 17.26 -7.98
C GLY A 328 -13.05 18.49 -7.59
N LEU A 329 -11.73 18.45 -7.80
CA LEU A 329 -10.85 19.59 -7.57
C LEU A 329 -11.21 20.77 -8.48
N LEU A 330 -11.48 20.52 -9.76
CA LEU A 330 -11.89 21.55 -10.71
C LEU A 330 -13.21 22.20 -10.30
N ALA A 331 -14.21 21.40 -9.88
CA ALA A 331 -15.48 21.91 -9.39
C ALA A 331 -15.31 22.81 -8.16
N LEU A 332 -14.43 22.44 -7.21
CA LEU A 332 -14.09 23.27 -6.06
C LEU A 332 -13.43 24.60 -6.48
N LEU A 333 -12.52 24.58 -7.46
CA LEU A 333 -11.90 25.78 -8.00
C LEU A 333 -12.92 26.70 -8.68
N VAL A 334 -13.88 26.14 -9.43
CA VAL A 334 -14.97 26.92 -10.06
C VAL A 334 -15.87 27.55 -9.00
N LEU A 335 -16.32 26.79 -8.01
CA LEU A 335 -17.14 27.30 -6.90
C LEU A 335 -16.41 28.42 -6.14
N PHE A 336 -15.10 28.26 -5.94
CA PHE A 336 -14.24 29.28 -5.36
C PHE A 336 -14.19 30.55 -6.23
N ALA A 337 -13.98 30.41 -7.54
CA ALA A 337 -13.93 31.55 -8.46
C ALA A 337 -15.27 32.31 -8.52
N VAL A 338 -16.40 31.59 -8.60
CA VAL A 338 -17.75 32.18 -8.69
C VAL A 338 -18.15 32.86 -7.38
N SER A 339 -17.92 32.24 -6.23
CA SER A 339 -18.21 32.85 -4.92
C SER A 339 -17.37 34.10 -4.62
N GLY A 340 -16.28 34.32 -5.35
CA GLY A 340 -15.49 35.55 -5.27
C GLY A 340 -16.13 36.75 -5.96
N ARG A 341 -16.94 36.51 -7.00
CA ARG A 341 -17.53 37.56 -7.83
C ARG A 341 -18.81 38.17 -7.25
N SER A 342 -19.47 37.52 -6.30
CA SER A 342 -20.77 37.99 -5.78
C SER A 342 -20.68 39.14 -4.77
N LYS A 343 -19.49 39.58 -4.35
CA LYS A 343 -19.31 40.63 -3.31
C LYS A 343 -19.20 42.05 -3.86
N GLY A 344 -19.46 42.29 -5.15
CA GLY A 344 -19.12 43.54 -5.82
C GLY A 344 -20.27 44.26 -6.53
N LYS A 345 -21.54 44.08 -6.15
CA LYS A 345 -22.56 45.05 -6.55
C LYS A 345 -22.61 46.14 -5.48
N PRO A 346 -22.01 47.33 -5.70
CA PRO A 346 -22.29 48.47 -4.84
C PRO A 346 -23.79 48.74 -4.91
N GLU A 347 -24.44 48.85 -3.75
CA GLU A 347 -25.76 49.48 -3.70
C GLU A 347 -25.58 50.91 -4.20
N VAL A 348 -26.21 51.19 -5.35
CA VAL A 348 -26.33 52.56 -5.84
C VAL A 348 -27.36 53.23 -4.92
N VAL A 349 -26.86 54.01 -3.97
CA VAL A 349 -27.62 54.96 -3.15
C VAL A 349 -27.76 56.26 -3.94
#